data_AF-A0A963VDD4-F1
#
_entry.id   AF-A0A963VDD4-F1
#
_cell.length_a   1.000
_cell.length_b   1.000
_cell.length_c   1.000
_cell.angle_alpha   90.00
_cell.angle_beta   90.00
_cell.angle_gamma   90.00
#
_symmetry.space_group_name_H-M   'P 1'
#
loop_
_entity.id
_entity.type
_entity.pdbx_description
1 polymer ?
#
loop_
_entity_poly.entity_id
_entity_poly.type
_entity_poly.pdbx_seq_one_letter_code
_entity_poly.pdbx_strand_id
1 'polypeptide(L)'
;MIEFLADRLGAAGARVEVHRDPAGTKANLFATIGPERAGGILLSGHSDVVPVADQDWTSDPFEMVERDGRLYGRGTCDMKGFIAAAVAMAPAFAERATGRPVHFAFTHDEEVGCLGAQALAQILRARDTRPSVAIIGEPTLMRVIEGHKGCYEYTTHFTGLEGHGSAPDRGVNAVEYAVRYVARLLELRERLKARAPADSPFDPPWTTINTGALVGGVAHNVIPGKARIDW
;
A
#
# COMPACT_ATOMS: atom_id res chain seq x y z
N MET A 1 12.59 -9.22 10.03
CA MET A 1 12.95 -7.82 9.71
C MET A 1 12.66 -6.89 10.88
N ILE A 2 11.42 -6.76 11.36
CA ILE A 2 11.06 -5.82 12.44
C ILE A 2 11.93 -5.95 13.70
N GLU A 3 12.13 -7.17 14.21
CA GLU A 3 12.99 -7.40 15.39
C GLU A 3 14.44 -6.92 15.16
N PHE A 4 15.01 -7.18 13.98
CA PHE A 4 16.34 -6.67 13.63
C PHE A 4 16.39 -5.13 13.65
N LEU A 5 15.35 -4.46 13.16
CA LEU A 5 15.28 -2.99 13.20
C LEU A 5 15.10 -2.49 14.64
N ALA A 6 14.31 -3.20 15.46
CA ALA A 6 14.12 -2.91 16.87
C ALA A 6 15.45 -2.95 17.64
N ASP A 7 16.24 -4.01 17.44
CA ASP A 7 17.56 -4.17 18.06
C ASP A 7 18.52 -3.06 17.64
N ARG A 8 18.55 -2.73 16.34
CA ARG A 8 19.43 -1.68 15.79
C ARG A 8 19.09 -0.31 16.34
N LEU A 9 17.81 0.03 16.43
CA LEU A 9 17.35 1.30 16.99
C LEU A 9 17.55 1.34 18.51
N GLY A 10 17.28 0.24 19.21
CA GLY A 10 17.51 0.11 20.65
C GLY A 10 18.99 0.29 21.00
N ALA A 11 19.89 -0.31 20.23
CA ALA A 11 21.35 -0.11 20.38
C ALA A 11 21.79 1.34 20.16
N ALA A 12 21.04 2.12 19.38
CA ALA A 12 21.24 3.56 19.19
C ALA A 12 20.58 4.43 20.29
N GLY A 13 19.99 3.81 21.32
CA GLY A 13 19.34 4.51 22.44
C GLY A 13 17.89 4.91 22.19
N ALA A 14 17.22 4.34 21.17
CA ALA A 14 15.81 4.56 20.97
C ALA A 14 14.97 3.86 22.04
N ARG A 15 13.85 4.48 22.43
CA ARG A 15 12.73 3.78 23.10
C ARG A 15 11.94 3.06 22.02
N VAL A 16 11.86 1.73 22.09
CA VAL A 16 11.33 0.88 21.02
C VAL A 16 10.09 0.13 21.47
N GLU A 17 9.08 0.09 20.60
CA GLU A 17 7.84 -0.65 20.79
C GLU A 17 7.53 -1.48 19.53
N VAL A 18 7.23 -2.76 19.73
CA VAL A 18 6.82 -3.68 18.66
C VAL A 18 5.35 -4.05 18.88
N HIS A 19 4.50 -3.70 17.92
CA HIS A 19 3.07 -3.99 17.96
C HIS A 19 2.74 -5.11 16.97
N ARG A 20 2.52 -6.31 17.49
CA ARG A 20 2.19 -7.47 16.67
C ARG A 20 0.73 -7.45 16.23
N ASP A 21 0.48 -8.00 15.05
CA ASP A 21 -0.88 -8.28 14.60
C ASP A 21 -1.54 -9.37 15.47
N PRO A 22 -2.86 -9.54 15.44
CA PRO A 22 -3.55 -10.56 16.25
C PRO A 22 -3.05 -11.99 16.04
N ALA A 23 -2.53 -12.33 14.85
CA ALA A 23 -1.96 -13.64 14.57
C ALA A 23 -0.49 -13.78 15.05
N GLY A 24 0.16 -12.69 15.43
CA GLY A 24 1.55 -12.66 15.88
C GLY A 24 2.59 -12.85 14.77
N THR A 25 2.15 -12.88 13.51
CA THR A 25 2.97 -13.17 12.32
C THR A 25 3.59 -11.92 11.70
N LYS A 26 2.97 -10.76 11.95
CA LYS A 26 3.40 -9.46 11.45
C LYS A 26 3.51 -8.47 12.60
N ALA A 27 4.24 -7.39 12.39
CA ALA A 27 4.40 -6.38 13.41
C ALA A 27 4.64 -5.00 12.82
N ASN A 28 4.13 -3.99 13.50
CA ASN A 28 4.59 -2.61 13.37
C ASN A 28 5.72 -2.36 14.37
N LEU A 29 6.64 -1.48 14.02
CA LEU A 29 7.66 -0.91 14.89
C LEU A 29 7.37 0.57 15.09
N PHE A 30 7.31 1.01 16.34
CA PHE A 30 7.40 2.42 16.68
C PHE A 30 8.59 2.65 17.60
N ALA A 31 9.51 3.53 17.20
CA ALA A 31 10.67 3.85 18.01
C ALA A 31 10.89 5.36 18.09
N THR A 32 11.46 5.84 19.19
CA THR A 32 11.76 7.26 19.38
C THR A 32 13.16 7.47 19.92
N ILE A 33 13.93 8.32 19.25
CA ILE A 33 15.21 8.87 19.71
C ILE A 33 14.99 10.32 20.15
N GLY A 34 15.62 10.71 21.26
CA GLY A 34 15.53 12.07 21.81
C GLY A 34 14.50 12.23 22.93
N PRO A 35 14.20 13.48 23.34
CA PRO A 35 13.39 13.77 24.52
C PRO A 35 11.94 13.33 24.36
N GLU A 36 11.29 12.98 25.48
CA GLU A 36 9.86 12.69 25.53
C GLU A 36 9.06 14.00 25.55
N ARG A 37 8.76 14.52 24.38
CA ARG A 37 7.98 15.75 24.19
C ARG A 37 7.21 15.72 22.87
N ALA A 38 6.16 16.53 22.76
CA ALA A 38 5.39 16.64 21.54
C ALA A 38 6.20 17.19 20.35
N GLY A 39 5.75 16.86 19.14
CA GLY A 39 6.36 17.29 17.88
C GLY A 39 7.44 16.35 17.38
N GLY A 40 8.42 16.89 16.66
CA GLY A 40 9.51 16.10 16.09
C GLY A 40 9.25 15.65 14.65
N ILE A 41 10.10 14.75 14.16
CA ILE A 41 10.03 14.22 12.79
C ILE A 41 9.72 12.74 12.86
N LEU A 42 8.72 12.28 12.12
CA LEU A 42 8.43 10.87 11.91
C LEU A 42 9.05 10.41 10.58
N LEU A 43 9.93 9.42 10.64
CA LEU A 43 10.41 8.68 9.48
C LEU A 43 9.57 7.42 9.35
N SER A 44 8.81 7.30 8.26
CA SER A 44 7.86 6.21 8.07
C SER A 44 8.17 5.40 6.82
N GLY A 45 7.95 4.09 6.91
CA GLY A 45 8.00 3.19 5.77
C GLY A 45 7.34 1.85 6.02
N HIS A 46 7.14 1.07 4.97
CA HIS A 46 6.56 -0.26 5.05
C HIS A 46 7.60 -1.36 4.82
N SER A 47 7.39 -2.50 5.49
CA SER A 47 8.33 -3.62 5.52
C SER A 47 7.89 -4.81 4.66
N ASP A 48 6.61 -4.84 4.29
CA ASP A 48 6.04 -5.76 3.32
C ASP A 48 6.53 -5.44 1.90
N VAL A 49 6.26 -6.37 1.00
CA VAL A 49 6.62 -6.27 -0.41
C VAL A 49 5.58 -7.04 -1.22
N VAL A 50 5.28 -6.59 -2.43
CA VAL A 50 4.40 -7.33 -3.35
C VAL A 50 4.96 -8.72 -3.73
N PRO A 51 4.10 -9.68 -4.10
CA PRO A 51 4.51 -10.99 -4.58
C PRO A 51 5.48 -10.92 -5.78
N VAL A 52 6.32 -11.96 -5.90
CA VAL A 52 7.27 -12.14 -7.01
C VAL A 52 6.90 -13.30 -7.95
N ALA A 53 5.79 -13.99 -7.65
CA ALA A 53 5.30 -15.06 -8.52
C ALA A 53 5.03 -14.52 -9.93
N ASP A 54 5.32 -15.35 -10.94
CA ASP A 54 5.13 -15.05 -12.36
C ASP A 54 5.91 -13.83 -12.89
N GLN A 55 7.01 -13.46 -12.22
CA GLN A 55 7.93 -12.40 -12.67
C GLN A 55 9.27 -12.99 -13.16
N ASP A 56 9.79 -12.45 -14.26
CA ASP A 56 11.08 -12.85 -14.84
C ASP A 56 12.26 -12.20 -14.09
N TRP A 57 12.70 -12.84 -13.01
CA TRP A 57 13.88 -12.41 -12.26
C TRP A 57 15.17 -13.04 -12.82
N THR A 58 16.20 -12.21 -13.03
CA THR A 58 17.53 -12.69 -13.48
C THR A 58 18.42 -13.24 -12.35
N SER A 59 18.01 -13.02 -11.10
CA SER A 59 18.68 -13.46 -9.87
C SER A 59 17.61 -13.73 -8.81
N ASP A 60 17.95 -14.39 -7.70
CA ASP A 60 16.96 -14.58 -6.62
C ASP A 60 16.44 -13.20 -6.15
N PRO A 61 15.11 -12.96 -6.14
CA PRO A 61 14.53 -11.68 -5.72
C PRO A 61 14.82 -11.33 -4.25
N PHE A 62 15.13 -12.30 -3.40
CA PHE A 62 15.33 -12.09 -1.97
C PHE A 62 16.81 -12.17 -1.55
N GLU A 63 17.71 -12.45 -2.50
CA GLU A 63 19.15 -12.26 -2.34
C GLU A 63 19.56 -10.94 -2.99
N MET A 64 20.01 -9.98 -2.18
CA MET A 64 20.41 -8.67 -2.72
C MET A 64 21.72 -8.80 -3.49
N VAL A 65 21.70 -8.42 -4.76
CA VAL A 65 22.89 -8.43 -5.64
C VAL A 65 23.24 -7.01 -6.04
N GLU A 66 24.52 -6.65 -5.93
CA GLU A 66 25.03 -5.41 -6.50
C GLU A 66 25.54 -5.64 -7.93
N ARG A 67 25.09 -4.82 -8.89
CA ARG A 67 25.56 -4.85 -10.27
C ARG A 67 25.51 -3.46 -10.88
N ASP A 68 26.60 -3.04 -11.52
CA ASP A 68 26.71 -1.73 -12.19
C ASP A 68 26.33 -0.54 -11.28
N GLY A 69 26.73 -0.59 -10.00
CA GLY A 69 26.42 0.44 -9.00
C GLY A 69 24.95 0.51 -8.57
N ARG A 70 24.16 -0.54 -8.85
CA ARG A 70 22.75 -0.66 -8.44
C ARG A 70 22.57 -1.89 -7.56
N LEU A 71 21.68 -1.78 -6.57
CA LEU A 71 21.25 -2.88 -5.72
C LEU A 71 19.96 -3.49 -6.26
N TYR A 72 19.98 -4.78 -6.55
CA TYR A 72 18.84 -5.54 -7.07
C TYR A 72 18.30 -6.45 -5.99
N GLY A 73 16.97 -6.47 -5.86
CA GLY A 73 16.25 -7.30 -4.90
C GLY A 73 14.85 -6.74 -4.65
N ARG A 74 13.89 -7.60 -4.32
CA ARG A 74 12.51 -7.23 -4.01
C ARG A 74 12.47 -6.35 -2.76
N GLY A 75 11.98 -5.14 -2.96
CA GLY A 75 11.81 -4.12 -1.93
C GLY A 75 13.02 -3.20 -1.72
N THR A 76 14.09 -3.37 -2.49
CA THR A 76 15.26 -2.46 -2.44
C THR A 76 14.88 -1.01 -2.74
N CYS A 77 14.06 -0.79 -3.77
CA CYS A 77 13.51 0.53 -4.11
C CYS A 77 12.27 0.88 -3.27
N ASP A 78 11.33 -0.08 -3.16
CA ASP A 78 10.01 0.11 -2.55
C ASP A 78 9.80 -0.84 -1.35
N MET A 79 10.05 -0.42 -0.12
CA MET A 79 10.75 0.83 0.24
C MET A 79 11.85 0.60 1.29
N LYS A 80 12.39 -0.63 1.33
CA LYS A 80 13.39 -1.05 2.34
C LYS A 80 14.69 -0.27 2.26
N GLY A 81 15.04 0.29 1.09
CA GLY A 81 16.18 1.19 0.94
C GLY A 81 16.08 2.42 1.84
N PHE A 82 14.90 3.05 1.92
CA PHE A 82 14.68 4.17 2.84
C PHE A 82 14.76 3.74 4.31
N ILE A 83 14.13 2.61 4.67
CA ILE A 83 14.18 2.07 6.03
C ILE A 83 15.65 1.85 6.45
N ALA A 84 16.45 1.24 5.58
CA ALA A 84 17.87 1.02 5.83
C ALA A 84 18.63 2.35 6.03
N ALA A 85 18.40 3.35 5.18
CA ALA A 85 19.01 4.67 5.32
C ALA A 85 18.61 5.38 6.63
N ALA A 86 17.33 5.35 6.99
CA ALA A 86 16.81 5.95 8.22
C ALA A 86 17.43 5.30 9.47
N VAL A 87 17.48 3.96 9.51
CA VAL A 87 18.06 3.22 10.65
C VAL A 87 19.57 3.37 10.71
N ALA A 88 20.27 3.44 9.57
CA ALA A 88 21.71 3.71 9.53
C ALA A 88 22.07 5.07 10.15
N MET A 89 21.18 6.06 10.03
CA MET A 89 21.34 7.39 10.61
C MET A 89 20.97 7.47 12.11
N ALA A 90 20.44 6.41 12.71
CA ALA A 90 19.99 6.41 14.11
C ALA A 90 21.06 6.88 15.11
N PRO A 91 22.34 6.47 15.04
CA PRO A 91 23.38 6.98 15.95
C PRO A 91 23.59 8.50 15.82
N ALA A 92 23.61 9.02 14.59
CA ALA A 92 23.71 10.46 14.35
C ALA A 92 22.48 11.23 14.87
N PHE A 93 21.29 10.64 14.79
CA PHE A 93 20.11 11.23 15.43
C PHE A 93 20.21 11.18 16.96
N ALA A 94 20.77 10.14 17.56
CA ALA A 94 20.95 10.06 19.01
C ALA A 94 21.83 11.20 19.55
N GLU A 95 22.86 11.59 18.80
CA GLU A 95 23.72 12.72 19.15
C GLU A 95 23.04 14.09 18.97
N ARG A 96 22.14 14.22 17.98
CA ARG A 96 21.63 15.52 17.51
C ARG A 96 20.20 15.82 17.94
N ALA A 97 19.38 14.82 18.23
CA ALA A 97 17.97 14.95 18.59
C ALA A 97 17.78 15.34 20.06
N THR A 98 18.45 16.40 20.51
CA THR A 98 18.43 16.86 21.91
C THR A 98 17.23 17.77 22.20
N GLY A 99 16.79 18.54 21.19
CA GLY A 99 15.71 19.50 21.34
C GLY A 99 14.32 18.97 20.96
N ARG A 100 14.24 18.00 20.04
CA ARG A 100 12.99 17.41 19.52
C ARG A 100 13.22 15.94 19.18
N PRO A 101 12.20 15.08 19.33
CA PRO A 101 12.34 13.66 19.03
C PRO A 101 12.40 13.39 17.52
N VAL A 102 13.06 12.29 17.18
CA VAL A 102 12.94 11.61 15.89
C VAL A 102 12.23 10.28 16.14
N HIS A 103 11.09 10.11 15.48
CA HIS A 103 10.28 8.91 15.55
C HIS A 103 10.51 8.05 14.31
N PHE A 104 10.44 6.74 14.48
CA PHE A 104 10.46 5.75 13.41
C PHE A 104 9.15 4.98 13.46
N ALA A 105 8.43 4.90 12.34
CA ALA A 105 7.24 4.07 12.20
C ALA A 105 7.40 3.14 11.01
N PHE A 106 7.68 1.87 11.27
CA PHE A 106 7.75 0.86 10.23
C PHE A 106 6.57 -0.09 10.31
N THR A 107 5.76 -0.14 9.25
CA THR A 107 4.49 -0.85 9.26
C THR A 107 4.52 -2.09 8.37
N HIS A 108 3.52 -2.94 8.53
CA HIS A 108 3.22 -4.03 7.60
C HIS A 108 1.90 -3.78 6.87
N ASP A 109 1.67 -4.54 5.81
CA ASP A 109 0.43 -4.57 5.03
C ASP A 109 0.03 -3.19 4.50
N GLU A 110 1.02 -2.45 4.01
CA GLU A 110 0.79 -1.23 3.24
C GLU A 110 0.14 -1.60 1.90
N GLU A 111 0.73 -2.57 1.20
CA GLU A 111 0.41 -2.99 -0.17
C GLU A 111 -0.96 -3.69 -0.32
N VAL A 112 -1.66 -3.94 0.79
CA VAL A 112 -2.97 -4.62 0.83
C VAL A 112 -4.06 -3.81 1.52
N GLY A 113 -3.77 -2.56 1.91
CA GLY A 113 -4.77 -1.65 2.50
C GLY A 113 -4.30 -0.83 3.71
N CYS A 114 -2.98 -0.66 3.89
CA CYS A 114 -2.38 0.13 4.96
C CYS A 114 -2.82 -0.28 6.39
N LEU A 115 -3.06 -1.58 6.62
CA LEU A 115 -3.63 -2.08 7.88
C LEU A 115 -2.72 -1.79 9.08
N GLY A 116 -1.42 -1.98 8.92
CA GLY A 116 -0.44 -1.69 9.96
C GLY A 116 -0.41 -0.20 10.31
N ALA A 117 -0.40 0.68 9.30
CA ALA A 117 -0.40 2.12 9.50
C ALA A 117 -1.68 2.62 10.19
N GLN A 118 -2.85 2.08 9.82
CA GLN A 118 -4.12 2.40 10.47
C GLN A 118 -4.10 2.03 11.97
N ALA A 119 -3.62 0.83 12.30
CA ALA A 119 -3.52 0.37 13.68
C ALA A 119 -2.55 1.24 14.50
N LEU A 120 -1.37 1.54 13.93
CA LEU A 120 -0.39 2.40 14.60
C LEU A 120 -0.91 3.82 14.80
N ALA A 121 -1.59 4.40 13.81
CA ALA A 121 -2.18 5.73 13.92
C ALA A 121 -3.20 5.83 15.08
N GLN A 122 -3.99 4.77 15.31
CA GLN A 122 -4.91 4.71 16.45
C GLN A 122 -4.17 4.71 17.79
N ILE A 123 -3.08 3.94 17.90
CA ILE A 123 -2.22 3.89 19.10
C ILE A 123 -1.60 5.26 19.38
N LEU A 124 -1.01 5.89 18.36
CA LEU A 124 -0.39 7.22 18.50
C LEU A 124 -1.41 8.28 18.88
N ARG A 125 -2.61 8.24 18.30
CA ARG A 125 -3.72 9.14 18.64
C ARG A 125 -4.17 8.98 20.08
N ALA A 126 -4.31 7.74 20.57
CA ALA A 126 -4.70 7.46 21.94
C ALA A 126 -3.70 7.98 22.99
N ARG A 127 -2.42 8.13 22.59
CA ARG A 127 -1.32 8.62 23.44
C ARG A 127 -1.00 10.11 23.24
N ASP A 128 -1.75 10.79 22.38
CA ASP A 128 -1.49 12.18 21.96
C ASP A 128 -0.08 12.41 21.38
N THR A 129 0.53 11.37 20.80
CA THR A 129 1.82 11.48 20.10
C THR A 129 1.59 12.11 18.73
N ARG A 130 2.02 13.37 18.57
CA ARG A 130 1.84 14.16 17.35
C ARG A 130 3.19 14.64 16.80
N PRO A 131 3.81 13.89 15.87
CA PRO A 131 4.94 14.38 15.11
C PRO A 131 4.58 15.69 14.38
N SER A 132 5.53 16.62 14.26
CA SER A 132 5.31 17.89 13.55
C SER A 132 5.38 17.72 12.03
N VAL A 133 6.16 16.74 11.57
CA VAL A 133 6.33 16.39 10.15
C VAL A 133 6.44 14.87 10.05
N ALA A 134 5.83 14.28 9.03
CA ALA A 134 6.04 12.88 8.65
C ALA A 134 6.71 12.84 7.27
N ILE A 135 7.81 12.10 7.17
CA ILE A 135 8.52 11.80 5.93
C ILE A 135 8.28 10.33 5.63
N ILE A 136 7.49 10.06 4.60
CA ILE A 136 7.23 8.72 4.08
C ILE A 136 8.24 8.47 2.96
N GLY A 137 9.05 7.44 3.13
CA GLY A 137 10.20 7.15 2.28
C GLY A 137 9.94 6.53 0.91
N GLU A 138 8.75 6.71 0.35
CA GLU A 138 8.39 6.10 -0.93
C GLU A 138 9.34 6.51 -2.07
N PRO A 139 9.50 5.69 -3.13
CA PRO A 139 10.45 5.97 -4.20
C PRO A 139 9.95 7.07 -5.15
N THR A 140 10.08 8.33 -4.74
CA THR A 140 9.62 9.51 -5.49
C THR A 140 10.68 10.12 -6.41
N LEU A 141 11.81 9.42 -6.61
CA LEU A 141 13.03 9.95 -7.23
C LEU A 141 13.56 11.19 -6.51
N MET A 142 13.55 11.17 -5.17
CA MET A 142 13.99 12.27 -4.29
C MET A 142 13.14 13.54 -4.40
N ARG A 143 11.96 13.48 -5.03
CA ARG A 143 11.02 14.59 -5.08
C ARG A 143 10.15 14.60 -3.82
N VAL A 144 9.86 15.78 -3.31
CA VAL A 144 8.85 15.94 -2.26
C VAL A 144 7.47 15.79 -2.90
N ILE A 145 6.67 14.86 -2.41
CA ILE A 145 5.29 14.64 -2.83
C ILE A 145 4.39 14.98 -1.63
N GLU A 146 3.58 16.02 -1.79
CA GLU A 146 2.76 16.57 -0.70
C GLU A 146 1.37 15.92 -0.58
N GLY A 147 1.00 15.10 -1.57
CA GLY A 147 -0.27 14.38 -1.58
C GLY A 147 -0.39 13.39 -2.72
N HIS A 148 -1.38 12.51 -2.59
CA HIS A 148 -1.77 11.52 -3.59
C HIS A 148 -3.31 11.48 -3.69
N LYS A 149 -3.84 10.98 -4.81
CA LYS A 149 -5.28 10.78 -4.96
C LYS A 149 -5.71 9.63 -4.04
N GLY A 150 -6.86 9.79 -3.39
CA GLY A 150 -7.49 8.67 -2.68
C GLY A 150 -7.84 7.53 -3.64
N CYS A 151 -7.88 6.31 -3.10
CA CYS A 151 -8.20 5.10 -3.84
C CYS A 151 -9.35 4.35 -3.14
N TYR A 152 -10.24 3.77 -3.94
CA TYR A 152 -11.21 2.77 -3.50
C TYR A 152 -11.12 1.60 -4.47
N GLU A 153 -11.13 0.39 -3.93
CA GLU A 153 -11.08 -0.84 -4.70
C GLU A 153 -12.38 -1.61 -4.46
N TYR A 154 -13.07 -1.97 -5.54
CA TYR A 154 -14.34 -2.67 -5.46
C TYR A 154 -14.32 -3.98 -6.23
N THR A 155 -14.85 -5.03 -5.61
CA THR A 155 -15.21 -6.27 -6.29
C THR A 155 -16.72 -6.39 -6.38
N THR A 156 -17.25 -6.35 -7.61
CA THR A 156 -18.69 -6.47 -7.88
C THR A 156 -19.02 -7.88 -8.37
N HIS A 157 -19.92 -8.56 -7.67
CA HIS A 157 -20.36 -9.92 -8.00
C HIS A 157 -21.76 -9.89 -8.65
N PHE A 158 -21.91 -10.67 -9.72
CA PHE A 158 -23.15 -10.84 -10.47
C PHE A 158 -23.62 -12.28 -10.31
N THR A 159 -24.89 -12.43 -9.94
CA THR A 159 -25.56 -13.72 -9.83
C THR A 159 -26.72 -13.75 -10.81
N GLY A 160 -26.71 -14.75 -11.69
CA GLY A 160 -27.74 -15.02 -12.67
C GLY A 160 -28.37 -16.40 -12.46
N LEU A 161 -28.97 -16.94 -13.52
CA LEU A 161 -29.59 -18.25 -13.54
C LEU A 161 -28.97 -19.07 -14.68
N GLU A 162 -28.36 -20.20 -14.33
CA GLU A 162 -27.71 -21.09 -15.29
C GLU A 162 -28.73 -21.80 -16.18
N GLY A 163 -28.31 -22.16 -17.39
CA GLY A 163 -29.15 -22.83 -18.38
C GLY A 163 -28.37 -23.24 -19.62
N HIS A 164 -29.05 -23.89 -20.56
CA HIS A 164 -28.42 -24.25 -21.83
C HIS A 164 -28.35 -23.02 -22.75
N GLY A 165 -27.19 -22.75 -23.35
CA GLY A 165 -26.94 -21.56 -24.19
C GLY A 165 -27.86 -21.44 -25.40
N SER A 166 -28.47 -22.55 -25.85
CA SER A 166 -29.48 -22.54 -26.92
C SER A 166 -30.88 -22.13 -26.48
N ALA A 167 -31.12 -21.92 -25.19
CA ALA A 167 -32.41 -21.51 -24.63
C ALA A 167 -32.22 -20.29 -23.70
N PRO A 168 -31.80 -19.13 -24.25
CA PRO A 168 -31.41 -17.96 -23.47
C PRO A 168 -32.52 -17.46 -22.53
N ASP A 169 -33.79 -17.54 -22.94
CA ASP A 169 -34.94 -17.10 -22.14
C ASP A 169 -35.20 -17.96 -20.89
N ARG A 170 -34.51 -19.10 -20.75
CA ARG A 170 -34.61 -19.99 -19.58
C ARG A 170 -33.54 -19.72 -18.52
N GLY A 171 -32.68 -18.72 -18.73
CA GLY A 171 -31.62 -18.35 -17.80
C GLY A 171 -31.45 -16.83 -17.70
N VAL A 172 -30.48 -16.41 -16.89
CA VAL A 172 -30.07 -15.01 -16.76
C VAL A 172 -28.54 -14.98 -16.84
N ASN A 173 -28.02 -14.40 -17.91
CA ASN A 173 -26.58 -14.39 -18.18
C ASN A 173 -25.84 -13.35 -17.33
N ALA A 174 -25.17 -13.78 -16.26
CA ALA A 174 -24.44 -12.90 -15.36
C ALA A 174 -23.31 -12.13 -16.08
N VAL A 175 -22.67 -12.72 -17.09
CA VAL A 175 -21.59 -12.08 -17.85
C VAL A 175 -22.11 -10.90 -18.68
N GLU A 176 -23.29 -11.03 -19.29
CA GLU A 176 -23.89 -9.92 -20.05
C GLU A 176 -24.22 -8.73 -19.15
N TYR A 177 -24.73 -8.96 -17.94
CA TYR A 177 -24.97 -7.89 -16.97
C TYR A 177 -23.66 -7.27 -16.46
N ALA A 178 -22.61 -8.06 -16.28
CA ALA A 178 -21.28 -7.56 -15.97
C ALA A 178 -20.76 -6.63 -17.09
N VAL A 179 -20.90 -7.02 -18.37
CA VAL A 179 -20.52 -6.17 -19.51
C VAL A 179 -21.31 -4.85 -19.52
N ARG A 180 -22.62 -4.88 -19.27
CA ARG A 180 -23.45 -3.67 -19.18
C ARG A 180 -22.99 -2.75 -18.03
N TYR A 181 -22.58 -3.33 -16.90
CA TYR A 181 -22.03 -2.58 -15.79
C TYR A 181 -20.70 -1.91 -16.14
N VAL A 182 -19.78 -2.63 -16.80
CA VAL A 182 -18.52 -2.05 -17.30
C VAL A 182 -18.79 -0.90 -18.27
N ALA A 183 -19.72 -1.07 -19.22
CA ALA A 183 -20.09 0.00 -20.14
C ALA A 183 -20.51 1.27 -19.38
N ARG A 184 -21.28 1.12 -18.30
CA ARG A 184 -21.68 2.25 -17.45
C ARG A 184 -20.51 2.86 -16.67
N LEU A 185 -19.54 2.06 -16.22
CA LEU A 185 -18.30 2.57 -15.61
C LEU A 185 -17.47 3.39 -16.60
N LEU A 186 -17.39 2.97 -17.87
CA LEU A 186 -16.69 3.72 -18.92
C LEU A 186 -17.38 5.06 -19.20
N GLU A 187 -18.71 5.10 -19.27
CA GLU A 187 -19.46 6.36 -19.38
C GLU A 187 -19.26 7.27 -18.16
N LEU A 188 -19.20 6.70 -16.96
CA LEU A 188 -18.91 7.45 -15.73
C LEU A 188 -17.50 8.03 -15.76
N ARG A 189 -16.50 7.26 -16.23
CA ARG A 189 -15.11 7.69 -16.37
C ARG A 189 -15.01 8.96 -17.24
N GLU A 190 -15.73 9.02 -18.36
CA GLU A 190 -15.75 10.21 -19.21
C GLU A 190 -16.41 11.41 -18.52
N ARG A 191 -17.52 11.19 -17.80
CA ARG A 191 -18.17 12.26 -17.03
C ARG A 191 -17.31 12.79 -15.88
N LEU A 192 -16.45 11.96 -15.28
CA LEU A 192 -15.57 12.38 -14.19
C LEU A 192 -14.51 13.38 -14.66
N LYS A 193 -14.10 13.36 -15.94
CA LYS A 193 -13.16 14.36 -16.50
C LYS A 193 -13.71 15.77 -16.36
N ALA A 194 -15.01 15.96 -16.55
CA ALA A 194 -15.68 17.25 -16.41
C ALA A 194 -15.89 17.70 -14.95
N ARG A 195 -15.49 16.87 -13.97
CA ARG A 195 -15.60 17.15 -12.53
C ARG A 195 -14.25 17.44 -11.87
N ALA A 196 -13.19 17.64 -12.66
CA ALA A 196 -11.89 18.02 -12.14
C ALA A 196 -11.98 19.35 -11.37
N PRO A 197 -11.47 19.43 -10.12
CA PRO A 197 -11.29 20.71 -9.45
C PRO A 197 -10.40 21.64 -10.28
N ALA A 198 -10.74 22.93 -10.35
CA ALA A 198 -10.01 23.91 -11.16
C ALA A 198 -8.53 24.00 -10.78
N ASP A 199 -8.23 23.93 -9.48
CA ASP A 199 -6.87 24.04 -8.93
C ASP A 199 -6.34 22.68 -8.45
N SER A 200 -6.75 21.59 -9.12
CA SER A 200 -6.31 20.24 -8.75
C SER A 200 -4.79 20.11 -8.97
N PRO A 201 -4.00 19.73 -7.93
CA PRO A 201 -2.56 19.57 -8.06
C PRO A 201 -2.15 18.22 -8.67
N PHE A 202 -3.12 17.39 -9.07
CA PHE A 202 -2.90 16.02 -9.53
C PHE A 202 -2.91 15.90 -11.05
N ASP A 203 -2.16 14.93 -11.56
CA ASP A 203 -2.19 14.53 -12.97
C ASP A 203 -2.54 13.03 -13.11
N PRO A 204 -3.65 12.67 -13.78
CA PRO A 204 -4.69 13.58 -14.26
C PRO A 204 -5.48 14.22 -13.11
N PRO A 205 -6.07 15.42 -13.31
CA PRO A 205 -6.69 16.21 -12.26
C PRO A 205 -8.07 15.72 -11.82
N TRP A 206 -8.63 14.71 -12.51
CA TRP A 206 -9.91 14.08 -12.19
C TRP A 206 -9.75 12.70 -11.53
N THR A 207 -10.84 12.23 -10.91
CA THR A 207 -10.97 10.85 -10.44
C THR A 207 -10.93 9.88 -11.61
N THR A 208 -10.04 8.89 -11.53
CA THR A 208 -9.91 7.82 -12.51
C THR A 208 -10.69 6.59 -12.06
N ILE A 209 -11.17 5.81 -13.04
CA ILE A 209 -11.74 4.47 -12.80
C ILE A 209 -10.89 3.51 -13.62
N ASN A 210 -10.43 2.42 -13.03
CA ASN A 210 -9.79 1.32 -13.75
C ASN A 210 -10.77 0.13 -13.80
N THR A 211 -10.66 -0.75 -14.77
CA THR A 211 -11.38 -2.04 -14.73
C THR A 211 -10.33 -3.11 -14.88
N GLY A 212 -9.93 -3.69 -13.76
CA GLY A 212 -8.77 -4.58 -13.68
C GLY A 212 -9.07 -6.00 -14.12
N ALA A 213 -10.29 -6.50 -13.89
CA ALA A 213 -10.69 -7.85 -14.29
C ALA A 213 -12.19 -7.96 -14.57
N LEU A 214 -12.55 -8.85 -15.50
CA LEU A 214 -13.91 -9.37 -15.68
C LEU A 214 -13.79 -10.89 -15.86
N VAL A 215 -14.35 -11.65 -14.93
CA VAL A 215 -14.28 -13.12 -14.92
C VAL A 215 -15.69 -13.68 -14.84
N GLY A 216 -16.04 -14.63 -15.71
CA GLY A 216 -17.33 -15.32 -15.65
C GLY A 216 -17.51 -16.35 -16.77
N GLY A 217 -18.47 -17.26 -16.56
CA GLY A 217 -18.71 -18.40 -17.45
C GLY A 217 -17.86 -19.63 -17.12
N VAL A 218 -18.30 -20.78 -17.65
CA VAL A 218 -17.65 -22.09 -17.42
C VAL A 218 -17.50 -22.93 -18.68
N ALA A 219 -18.43 -22.79 -19.65
CA ALA A 219 -18.41 -23.51 -20.91
C ALA A 219 -19.17 -22.71 -21.99
N HIS A 220 -18.84 -22.92 -23.26
CA HIS A 220 -19.45 -22.19 -24.38
C HIS A 220 -20.96 -22.45 -24.54
N ASN A 221 -21.47 -23.59 -24.08
CA ASN A 221 -22.87 -23.99 -24.21
C ASN A 221 -23.70 -23.79 -22.94
N VAL A 222 -23.18 -23.10 -21.92
CA VAL A 222 -23.86 -22.86 -20.64
C VAL A 222 -24.04 -21.37 -20.44
N ILE A 223 -25.26 -20.95 -20.09
CA ILE A 223 -25.55 -19.58 -19.66
C ILE A 223 -24.81 -19.33 -18.33
N PRO A 224 -23.87 -18.36 -18.26
CA PRO A 224 -23.12 -18.08 -17.05
C PRO A 224 -24.02 -17.62 -15.88
N GLY A 225 -24.05 -18.40 -14.79
CA GLY A 225 -24.77 -18.02 -13.57
C GLY A 225 -23.99 -17.08 -12.65
N LYS A 226 -22.68 -16.91 -12.88
CA LYS A 226 -21.81 -16.07 -12.05
C LYS A 226 -20.84 -15.27 -12.90
N ALA A 227 -20.62 -14.02 -12.50
CA ALA A 227 -19.54 -13.18 -13.00
C ALA A 227 -19.01 -12.26 -11.89
N ARG A 228 -17.78 -11.76 -12.03
CA ARG A 228 -17.10 -10.87 -11.10
C ARG A 228 -16.33 -9.80 -11.85
N ILE A 229 -16.37 -8.57 -11.35
CA ILE A 229 -15.57 -7.44 -11.85
C ILE A 229 -14.75 -6.88 -10.69
N ASP A 230 -13.46 -6.64 -10.94
CA ASP A 230 -12.57 -5.88 -10.05
C ASP A 230 -12.29 -4.50 -10.69
N TRP A 231 -12.57 -3.40 -9.98
CA TRP A 231 -12.48 -2.04 -10.52
C TRP A 231 -12.20 -0.95 -9.46
#